data_AF-A0A830CL70-F1
#
_entry.id   AF-A0A830CL70-F1
#
_cell.length_a   1.000
_cell.length_b   1.000
_cell.length_c   1.000
_cell.angle_alpha   90.00
_cell.angle_beta   90.00
_cell.angle_gamma   90.00
#
_symmetry.space_group_name_H-M   'P 1'
#
loop_
_entity.id
_entity.type
_entity.pdbx_description
1 polymer ?
#
loop_
_entity_poly.entity_id
_entity_poly.type
_entity_poly.pdbx_seq_one_letter_code
_entity_poly.pdbx_strand_id
1 'polypeptide(L)'
;VKWIRVLYSDFTAFTQDQEYLISLNGQKQKFDYVEGFVIVDEGLINNWRSSFFSPRNPVKISSLNADGGVLYCLEITKNYQESDAHTIDQEVEALLKKLNFIPASVFTTELPYVDFLDRVHKAELKLRAKNLWDVPHPWLNLFVPKSRIGDFDRGVFKGILGNNTSGPILIYPMNKNKWNEKNSVVTPDEDVFYLVALLRSALDNGDETQNLEHLSDQNRRILRFCEESGIKFKQYLPHYTTQEEWKHHFGERWNLFSRRKMEFDPRNILATGQRIFKPSLNRRGASW
;
A
#
# COMPACT_ATOMS: atom_id res chain seq x y z
N VAL A 1 15.38 -10.65 -13.40
CA VAL A 1 14.45 -10.75 -12.23
C VAL A 1 13.30 -11.65 -12.64
N LYS A 2 13.02 -12.71 -11.88
CA LYS A 2 11.75 -13.45 -12.02
C LYS A 2 10.69 -12.70 -11.24
N TRP A 3 9.67 -12.20 -11.92
CA TRP A 3 8.58 -11.44 -11.34
C TRP A 3 7.30 -12.27 -11.42
N ILE A 4 6.71 -12.54 -10.26
CA ILE A 4 5.67 -13.54 -10.09
C ILE A 4 4.47 -12.91 -9.38
N ARG A 5 3.28 -13.27 -9.85
CA ARG A 5 2.00 -12.95 -9.22
C ARG A 5 1.17 -14.22 -9.05
N VAL A 6 0.56 -14.37 -7.88
CA VAL A 6 -0.34 -15.48 -7.55
C VAL A 6 -1.58 -14.95 -6.82
N LEU A 7 -2.72 -15.63 -6.96
CA LEU A 7 -4.00 -15.19 -6.41
C LEU A 7 -4.45 -16.03 -5.21
N TYR A 8 -5.15 -15.38 -4.29
CA TYR A 8 -5.81 -15.96 -3.13
C TYR A 8 -7.27 -15.53 -3.11
N SER A 9 -8.15 -16.42 -2.67
CA SER A 9 -9.56 -16.12 -2.35
C SER A 9 -9.81 -15.99 -0.84
N ASP A 10 -8.89 -16.45 -0.01
CA ASP A 10 -8.95 -16.35 1.45
C ASP A 10 -7.91 -15.33 1.97
N PHE A 11 -8.39 -14.36 2.74
CA PHE A 11 -7.54 -13.30 3.27
C PHE A 11 -6.54 -13.81 4.30
N THR A 12 -6.92 -14.82 5.08
CA THR A 12 -6.08 -15.40 6.13
C THR A 12 -4.88 -16.10 5.51
N ALA A 13 -5.10 -16.95 4.51
CA ALA A 13 -4.04 -17.60 3.75
C ALA A 13 -3.12 -16.58 3.08
N PHE A 14 -3.68 -15.55 2.44
CA PHE A 14 -2.91 -14.47 1.81
C PHE A 14 -1.99 -13.75 2.80
N THR A 15 -2.52 -13.35 3.95
CA THR A 15 -1.75 -12.61 4.97
C THR A 15 -0.73 -13.49 5.68
N GLN A 16 -1.06 -14.75 6.00
CA GLN A 16 -0.12 -15.71 6.58
C GLN A 16 1.07 -15.98 5.66
N ASP A 17 0.82 -16.13 4.36
CA ASP A 17 1.89 -16.35 3.39
C ASP A 17 2.75 -15.10 3.21
N GLN A 18 2.18 -13.90 3.18
CA GLN A 18 2.96 -12.66 3.17
C GLN A 18 3.85 -12.54 4.42
N GLU A 19 3.30 -12.79 5.60
CA GLU A 19 4.03 -12.75 6.88
C GLU A 19 5.14 -13.80 6.93
N TYR A 20 4.86 -15.02 6.48
CA TYR A 20 5.84 -16.08 6.34
C TYR A 20 7.01 -15.61 5.46
N LEU A 21 6.73 -15.08 4.28
CA LEU A 21 7.76 -14.62 3.35
C LEU A 21 8.65 -13.51 3.93
N ILE A 22 8.08 -12.52 4.61
CA ILE A 22 8.89 -11.45 5.23
C ILE A 22 9.65 -11.94 6.48
N SER A 23 9.21 -13.02 7.13
CA SER A 23 9.91 -13.62 8.27
C SER A 23 11.22 -14.31 7.85
N LEU A 24 11.33 -14.71 6.58
CA LEU A 24 12.54 -15.28 5.99
C LEU A 24 13.64 -14.23 5.75
N ASN A 25 13.40 -12.96 6.10
CA ASN A 25 14.39 -11.91 5.93
C ASN A 25 15.71 -12.26 6.65
N GLY A 26 16.81 -12.29 5.89
CA GLY A 26 18.15 -12.68 6.38
C GLY A 26 18.51 -14.13 6.09
N GLN A 27 17.57 -14.94 5.60
CA GLN A 27 17.85 -16.30 5.11
C GLN A 27 18.30 -16.28 3.64
N LYS A 28 18.96 -17.37 3.21
CA LYS A 28 19.40 -17.55 1.81
C LYS A 28 18.23 -17.84 0.87
N GLN A 29 17.34 -18.75 1.28
CA GLN A 29 16.16 -19.13 0.50
C GLN A 29 14.99 -18.21 0.85
N LYS A 30 14.84 -17.14 0.07
CA LYS A 30 13.75 -16.16 0.20
C LYS A 30 13.47 -15.48 -1.14
N PHE A 31 12.34 -14.79 -1.22
CA PHE A 31 12.11 -13.78 -2.26
C PHE A 31 12.80 -12.45 -1.88
N ASP A 32 13.10 -11.64 -2.89
CA ASP A 32 13.80 -10.36 -2.73
C ASP A 32 12.86 -9.16 -2.68
N TYR A 33 11.60 -9.37 -3.05
CA TYR A 33 10.51 -8.40 -3.02
C TYR A 33 9.22 -9.13 -2.66
N VAL A 34 8.40 -8.51 -1.81
CA VAL A 34 7.07 -8.99 -1.41
C VAL A 34 6.15 -7.79 -1.28
N GLU A 35 5.12 -7.75 -2.11
CA GLU A 35 3.98 -6.84 -1.98
C GLU A 35 2.67 -7.61 -2.20
N GLY A 36 1.55 -6.91 -2.16
CA GLY A 36 0.28 -7.49 -2.51
C GLY A 36 -0.78 -6.43 -2.78
N PHE A 37 -1.90 -6.91 -3.33
CA PHE A 37 -2.97 -6.08 -3.82
C PHE A 37 -4.31 -6.67 -3.46
N VAL A 38 -5.30 -5.81 -3.23
CA VAL A 38 -6.71 -6.19 -3.12
C VAL A 38 -7.40 -5.95 -4.47
N ILE A 39 -8.17 -6.94 -4.92
CA ILE A 39 -8.93 -6.92 -6.16
C ILE A 39 -10.40 -7.06 -5.79
N VAL A 40 -11.13 -5.93 -5.76
CA VAL A 40 -12.58 -5.88 -5.43
C VAL A 40 -13.47 -5.64 -6.67
N ASP A 41 -12.87 -5.35 -7.83
CA ASP A 41 -13.58 -5.08 -9.09
C ASP A 41 -13.02 -5.99 -10.20
N GLU A 42 -13.89 -6.65 -10.95
CA GLU A 42 -13.51 -7.45 -12.13
C GLU A 42 -12.85 -6.59 -13.23
N GLY A 43 -13.18 -5.29 -13.30
CA GLY A 43 -12.59 -4.31 -14.22
C GLY A 43 -11.10 -4.04 -13.96
N LEU A 44 -10.65 -4.11 -12.70
CA LEU A 44 -9.23 -4.02 -12.34
C LEU A 44 -8.43 -5.16 -12.96
N ILE A 45 -9.04 -6.33 -13.14
CA ILE A 45 -8.41 -7.48 -13.79
C ILE A 45 -8.04 -7.13 -15.25
N ASN A 46 -8.89 -6.37 -15.97
CA ASN A 46 -8.63 -5.89 -17.35
C ASN A 46 -7.48 -4.89 -17.48
N ASN A 47 -7.31 -3.96 -16.54
CA ASN A 47 -6.19 -3.02 -16.57
C ASN A 47 -4.88 -3.64 -16.06
N TRP A 48 -4.98 -4.51 -15.05
CA TRP A 48 -3.91 -5.36 -14.51
C TRP A 48 -3.35 -6.36 -15.55
N ARG A 49 -4.21 -6.87 -16.44
CA ARG A 49 -3.89 -7.81 -17.52
C ARG A 49 -2.78 -7.33 -18.47
N SER A 50 -2.58 -6.01 -18.65
CA SER A 50 -1.79 -5.45 -19.76
C SER A 50 -0.26 -5.55 -19.67
N SER A 51 0.31 -5.99 -18.53
CA SER A 51 1.79 -6.04 -18.34
C SER A 51 2.35 -7.40 -17.96
N PHE A 52 1.50 -8.39 -17.62
CA PHE A 52 1.94 -9.70 -17.14
C PHE A 52 1.48 -10.90 -17.95
N PHE A 53 0.39 -10.77 -18.69
CA PHE A 53 -0.17 -11.91 -19.39
C PHE A 53 0.45 -12.04 -20.77
N SER A 54 1.33 -13.03 -20.91
CA SER A 54 1.43 -13.75 -22.18
C SER A 54 0.06 -14.38 -22.48
N PRO A 55 -0.43 -14.42 -23.74
CA PRO A 55 -1.69 -15.06 -24.14
C PRO A 55 -1.82 -16.56 -23.76
N ARG A 56 -0.79 -17.16 -23.16
CA ARG A 56 -0.68 -18.59 -22.86
C ARG A 56 -1.37 -19.05 -21.56
N ASN A 57 -1.81 -18.15 -20.66
CA ASN A 57 -2.50 -18.54 -19.41
C ASN A 57 -3.81 -17.76 -19.19
N PRO A 58 -4.90 -18.08 -19.91
CA PRO A 58 -6.20 -17.45 -19.73
C PRO A 58 -6.94 -18.07 -18.54
N VAL A 59 -6.53 -17.76 -17.30
CA VAL A 59 -7.37 -18.12 -16.14
C VAL A 59 -8.64 -17.28 -16.18
N LYS A 60 -9.79 -17.93 -16.38
CA LYS A 60 -11.10 -17.27 -16.25
C LYS A 60 -11.40 -17.11 -14.76
N ILE A 61 -11.14 -15.94 -14.21
CA ILE A 61 -11.39 -15.62 -12.80
C ILE A 61 -12.86 -15.79 -12.39
N SER A 62 -13.81 -15.77 -13.35
CA SER A 62 -15.22 -16.09 -13.11
C SER A 62 -15.47 -17.51 -12.58
N SER A 63 -14.47 -18.40 -12.58
CA SER A 63 -14.53 -19.73 -11.95
C SER A 63 -13.89 -19.77 -10.55
N LEU A 64 -13.35 -18.66 -10.04
CA LEU A 64 -12.73 -18.58 -8.72
C LEU A 64 -13.78 -18.10 -7.72
N ASN A 65 -14.20 -19.00 -6.82
CA ASN A 65 -15.13 -18.68 -5.73
C ASN A 65 -14.43 -17.74 -4.71
N ALA A 66 -14.48 -16.43 -4.96
CA ALA A 66 -13.95 -15.42 -4.06
C ALA A 66 -14.85 -15.28 -2.82
N ASP A 67 -14.29 -15.39 -1.62
CA ASP A 67 -15.03 -15.14 -0.38
C ASP A 67 -15.35 -13.64 -0.27
N GLY A 68 -16.64 -13.31 -0.19
CA GLY A 68 -17.10 -11.92 -0.15
C GLY A 68 -16.83 -11.12 -1.43
N GLY A 69 -16.55 -11.77 -2.56
CA GLY A 69 -16.32 -11.10 -3.85
C GLY A 69 -14.95 -10.42 -4.00
N VAL A 70 -14.03 -10.65 -3.06
CA VAL A 70 -12.70 -10.03 -3.07
C VAL A 70 -11.61 -11.09 -3.33
N LEU A 71 -10.68 -10.78 -4.21
CA LEU A 71 -9.46 -11.56 -4.41
C LEU A 71 -8.24 -10.78 -3.93
N TYR A 72 -7.18 -11.52 -3.58
CA TYR A 72 -5.91 -10.93 -3.17
C TYR A 72 -4.82 -11.43 -4.09
N CYS A 73 -3.91 -10.54 -4.49
CA CYS A 73 -2.74 -10.91 -5.25
C CYS A 73 -1.49 -10.75 -4.40
N LEU A 74 -0.69 -11.81 -4.31
CA LEU A 74 0.67 -11.74 -3.81
C LEU A 74 1.59 -11.44 -5.00
N GLU A 75 2.43 -10.41 -4.88
CA GLU A 75 3.43 -10.05 -5.88
C GLU A 75 4.83 -10.20 -5.29
N ILE A 76 5.66 -11.00 -5.94
CA ILE A 76 6.98 -11.37 -5.44
C ILE A 76 8.01 -11.36 -6.55
N THR A 77 9.27 -11.12 -6.18
CA THR A 77 10.38 -11.32 -7.13
C THR A 77 11.52 -12.13 -6.55
N LYS A 78 12.24 -12.77 -7.45
CA LYS A 78 13.53 -13.37 -7.18
C LYS A 78 14.58 -12.76 -8.10
N ASN A 79 15.60 -12.16 -7.50
CA ASN A 79 16.77 -11.65 -8.20
C ASN A 79 17.73 -12.81 -8.43
N TYR A 80 18.33 -12.84 -9.62
CA TYR A 80 19.33 -13.84 -10.00
C TYR A 80 20.31 -13.21 -10.98
N GLN A 81 21.51 -13.75 -11.02
CA GLN A 81 22.51 -13.43 -12.05
C GLN A 81 22.39 -14.44 -13.20
N GLU A 82 22.92 -14.09 -14.36
CA GLU A 82 22.89 -14.97 -15.54
C GLU A 82 23.58 -16.33 -15.28
N SER A 83 24.61 -16.35 -14.43
CA SER A 83 25.28 -17.58 -13.98
C SER A 83 24.33 -18.57 -13.29
N ASP A 84 23.29 -18.07 -12.63
CA ASP A 84 22.38 -18.87 -11.79
C ASP A 84 21.10 -19.27 -12.55
N ALA A 85 20.97 -18.86 -13.82
CA ALA A 85 19.77 -19.03 -14.64
C ALA A 85 19.31 -20.48 -14.80
N HIS A 86 20.21 -21.45 -14.63
CA HIS A 86 19.89 -22.88 -14.72
C HIS A 86 19.29 -23.47 -13.42
N THR A 87 19.41 -22.78 -12.29
CA THR A 87 18.91 -23.24 -10.97
C THR A 87 17.72 -22.43 -10.45
N ILE A 88 17.54 -21.21 -10.96
CA ILE A 88 16.58 -20.25 -10.42
C ILE A 88 15.13 -20.74 -10.46
N ASP A 89 14.74 -21.52 -11.47
CA ASP A 89 13.39 -22.09 -11.56
C ASP A 89 13.11 -23.08 -10.43
N GLN A 90 14.08 -23.94 -10.10
CA GLN A 90 13.95 -24.90 -9.01
C GLN A 90 13.85 -24.20 -7.64
N GLU A 91 14.61 -23.12 -7.46
CA GLU A 91 14.55 -22.33 -6.23
C GLU A 91 13.18 -21.64 -6.08
N VAL A 92 12.68 -21.02 -7.16
CA VAL A 92 11.36 -20.39 -7.17
C VAL A 92 10.26 -21.41 -6.90
N GLU A 93 10.28 -22.57 -7.56
CA GLU A 93 9.31 -23.64 -7.31
C GLU A 93 9.35 -24.13 -5.87
N ALA A 94 10.54 -24.30 -5.29
CA ALA A 94 10.70 -24.74 -3.91
C ALA A 94 10.14 -23.72 -2.90
N LEU A 95 10.23 -22.43 -3.20
CA LEU A 95 9.62 -21.37 -2.39
C LEU A 95 8.10 -21.33 -2.56
N LEU A 96 7.61 -21.41 -3.80
CA LEU A 96 6.17 -21.39 -4.10
C LEU A 96 5.42 -22.59 -3.51
N LYS A 97 6.04 -23.78 -3.45
CA LYS A 97 5.46 -25.00 -2.86
C LYS A 97 5.08 -24.85 -1.37
N LYS A 98 5.60 -23.83 -0.69
CA LYS A 98 5.31 -23.55 0.73
C LYS A 98 4.12 -22.60 0.92
N LEU A 99 3.53 -22.12 -0.17
CA LEU A 99 2.46 -21.13 -0.17
C LEU A 99 1.12 -21.78 -0.57
N ASN A 100 0.02 -21.13 -0.19
CA ASN A 100 -1.35 -21.62 -0.25
C ASN A 100 -2.21 -20.86 -1.27
N PHE A 101 -1.57 -20.26 -2.29
CA PHE A 101 -2.26 -19.59 -3.39
C PHE A 101 -3.06 -20.59 -4.25
N ILE A 102 -3.98 -20.07 -5.05
CA ILE A 102 -4.77 -20.86 -6.01
C ILE A 102 -3.81 -21.44 -7.07
N PRO A 103 -3.58 -22.76 -7.15
CA PRO A 103 -2.49 -23.33 -7.95
C PRO A 103 -2.53 -22.97 -9.44
N ALA A 104 -3.72 -22.76 -10.00
CA ALA A 104 -3.91 -22.37 -11.40
C ALA A 104 -3.56 -20.90 -11.69
N SER A 105 -3.21 -20.09 -10.69
CA SER A 105 -3.07 -18.63 -10.79
C SER A 105 -1.62 -18.12 -10.83
N VAL A 106 -0.66 -18.96 -11.23
CA VAL A 106 0.75 -18.54 -11.31
C VAL A 106 1.01 -17.77 -12.61
N PHE A 107 1.37 -16.49 -12.46
CA PHE A 107 1.76 -15.61 -13.55
C PHE A 107 3.21 -15.19 -13.35
N THR A 108 4.07 -15.56 -14.29
CA THR A 108 5.51 -15.26 -14.22
C THR A 108 5.94 -14.51 -15.47
N THR A 109 6.78 -13.49 -15.28
CA THR A 109 7.50 -12.80 -16.35
C THR A 109 8.95 -12.56 -15.91
N GLU A 110 9.83 -12.33 -16.89
CA GLU A 110 11.23 -12.02 -16.65
C GLU A 110 11.59 -10.68 -17.26
N LEU A 111 12.28 -9.85 -16.47
CA LEU A 111 12.70 -8.51 -16.86
C LEU A 111 14.10 -8.21 -16.31
N PRO A 112 14.86 -7.31 -16.96
CA PRO A 112 16.03 -6.69 -16.36
C PRO A 112 15.70 -6.04 -15.00
N TYR A 113 16.68 -5.98 -14.10
CA TYR A 113 16.45 -5.48 -12.74
C TYR A 113 15.96 -4.02 -12.74
N VAL A 114 16.56 -3.16 -13.55
CA VAL A 114 16.16 -1.75 -13.67
C VAL A 114 14.74 -1.61 -14.23
N ASP A 115 14.38 -2.40 -15.24
CA ASP A 115 13.03 -2.42 -15.80
C ASP A 115 11.96 -2.83 -14.80
N PHE A 116 12.29 -3.75 -13.87
CA PHE A 116 11.41 -4.09 -12.77
C PHE A 116 11.25 -2.91 -11.81
N LEU A 117 12.35 -2.25 -11.42
CA LEU A 117 12.29 -1.08 -10.53
C LEU A 117 11.48 0.08 -11.15
N ASP A 118 11.62 0.32 -12.45
CA ASP A 118 10.97 1.40 -13.19
C ASP A 118 9.57 1.03 -13.74
N ARG A 119 9.01 -0.11 -13.33
CA ARG A 119 7.73 -0.62 -13.86
C ARG A 119 6.55 0.35 -13.73
N VAL A 120 6.57 1.23 -12.73
CA VAL A 120 5.51 2.22 -12.48
C VAL A 120 5.58 3.38 -13.49
N HIS A 121 6.76 3.72 -14.02
CA HIS A 121 6.89 4.74 -15.06
C HIS A 121 6.17 4.32 -16.35
N LYS A 122 6.20 3.02 -16.71
CA LYS A 122 5.40 2.48 -17.83
C LYS A 122 3.89 2.68 -17.60
N ALA A 123 3.41 2.61 -16.36
CA ALA A 123 2.01 2.89 -16.03
C ALA A 123 1.70 4.39 -16.08
N GLU A 124 2.60 5.24 -15.58
CA GLU A 124 2.52 6.70 -15.70
C GLU A 124 2.35 7.13 -17.17
N LEU A 125 3.24 6.69 -18.07
CA LEU A 125 3.19 7.07 -19.48
C LEU A 125 1.85 6.68 -20.14
N LYS A 126 1.31 5.50 -19.80
CA LYS A 126 -0.01 5.05 -20.28
C LYS A 126 -1.15 5.93 -19.76
N LEU A 127 -1.10 6.36 -18.50
CA LEU A 127 -2.11 7.24 -17.91
C LEU A 127 -2.01 8.67 -18.48
N ARG A 128 -0.80 9.20 -18.64
CA ARG A 128 -0.57 10.51 -19.29
C ARG A 128 -1.11 10.55 -20.71
N ALA A 129 -0.86 9.51 -21.51
CA ALA A 129 -1.39 9.40 -22.87
C ALA A 129 -2.93 9.40 -22.93
N LYS A 130 -3.61 9.10 -21.83
CA LYS A 130 -5.07 9.11 -21.69
C LYS A 130 -5.60 10.34 -20.93
N ASN A 131 -4.75 11.29 -20.54
CA ASN A 131 -5.08 12.40 -19.63
C ASN A 131 -5.64 11.95 -18.28
N LEU A 132 -5.25 10.75 -17.82
CA LEU A 132 -5.67 10.16 -16.54
C LEU A 132 -4.59 10.28 -15.45
N TRP A 133 -3.51 11.00 -15.73
CA TRP A 133 -2.42 11.25 -14.78
C TRP A 133 -2.53 12.61 -14.09
N ASP A 134 -2.81 13.68 -14.81
CA ASP A 134 -2.92 15.02 -14.20
C ASP A 134 -4.36 15.27 -13.71
N VAL A 135 -4.85 14.37 -12.84
CA VAL A 135 -6.19 14.38 -12.21
C VAL A 135 -6.07 14.43 -10.68
N PRO A 136 -7.14 14.74 -9.92
CA PRO A 136 -7.07 14.71 -8.47
C PRO A 136 -6.85 13.29 -7.94
N HIS A 137 -5.97 13.14 -6.95
CA HIS A 137 -5.61 11.86 -6.34
C HIS A 137 -5.91 11.85 -4.85
N PRO A 138 -7.16 11.55 -4.42
CA PRO A 138 -7.52 11.46 -3.00
C PRO A 138 -7.00 10.15 -2.39
N TRP A 139 -5.68 9.97 -2.36
CA TRP A 139 -5.05 8.77 -1.83
C TRP A 139 -5.24 8.67 -0.32
N LEU A 140 -5.37 7.43 0.17
CA LEU A 140 -5.36 7.12 1.60
C LEU A 140 -4.28 6.07 1.87
N ASN A 141 -3.26 6.45 2.63
CA ASN A 141 -2.14 5.57 2.96
C ASN A 141 -2.07 5.39 4.48
N LEU A 142 -2.14 4.14 4.93
CA LEU A 142 -2.24 3.77 6.34
C LEU A 142 -1.21 2.71 6.68
N PHE A 143 -0.72 2.75 7.91
CA PHE A 143 -0.12 1.62 8.60
C PHE A 143 -1.16 1.04 9.55
N VAL A 144 -1.46 -0.24 9.39
CA VAL A 144 -2.46 -0.98 10.17
C VAL A 144 -1.76 -2.08 10.97
N PRO A 145 -1.96 -2.18 12.29
CA PRO A 145 -1.36 -3.25 13.10
C PRO A 145 -1.78 -4.65 12.59
N LYS A 146 -0.87 -5.62 12.61
CA LYS A 146 -1.14 -7.01 12.19
C LYS A 146 -2.36 -7.58 12.90
N SER A 147 -2.48 -7.36 14.22
CA SER A 147 -3.59 -7.90 15.01
C SER A 147 -4.98 -7.45 14.52
N ARG A 148 -5.06 -6.32 13.81
CA ARG A 148 -6.31 -5.70 13.34
C ARG A 148 -6.49 -5.73 11.82
N ILE A 149 -5.56 -6.32 11.07
CA ILE A 149 -5.66 -6.32 9.60
C ILE A 149 -6.85 -7.13 9.09
N GLY A 150 -7.24 -8.19 9.80
CA GLY A 150 -8.45 -8.97 9.50
C GLY A 150 -9.76 -8.21 9.76
N ASP A 151 -9.80 -7.34 10.78
CA ASP A 151 -10.93 -6.43 10.98
C ASP A 151 -11.01 -5.38 9.87
N PHE A 152 -9.85 -4.88 9.45
CA PHE A 152 -9.75 -3.93 8.34
C PHE A 152 -10.25 -4.55 7.03
N ASP A 153 -9.87 -5.79 6.71
CA ASP A 153 -10.39 -6.51 5.54
C ASP A 153 -11.92 -6.60 5.55
N ARG A 154 -12.50 -7.09 6.65
CA ARG A 154 -13.96 -7.25 6.78
C ARG A 154 -14.70 -5.92 6.67
N GLY A 155 -14.22 -4.89 7.34
CA GLY A 155 -14.91 -3.59 7.40
C GLY A 155 -14.67 -2.71 6.17
N VAL A 156 -13.48 -2.77 5.59
CA VAL A 156 -13.07 -1.88 4.50
C VAL A 156 -13.14 -2.58 3.16
N PHE A 157 -12.34 -3.62 2.94
CA PHE A 157 -12.23 -4.27 1.62
C PHE A 157 -13.52 -4.99 1.23
N LYS A 158 -14.11 -5.75 2.16
CA LYS A 158 -15.39 -6.46 1.97
C LYS A 158 -16.62 -5.62 2.36
N GLY A 159 -16.42 -4.37 2.78
CA GLY A 159 -17.45 -3.51 3.34
C GLY A 159 -17.52 -2.15 2.67
N ILE A 160 -16.85 -1.14 3.23
CA ILE A 160 -16.94 0.27 2.81
C ILE A 160 -16.62 0.48 1.32
N LEU A 161 -15.69 -0.31 0.74
CA LEU A 161 -15.31 -0.17 -0.66
C LEU A 161 -16.40 -0.65 -1.63
N GLY A 162 -17.19 -1.65 -1.26
CA GLY A 162 -18.09 -2.34 -2.20
C GLY A 162 -17.32 -2.91 -3.40
N ASN A 163 -17.95 -2.90 -4.58
CA ASN A 163 -17.39 -3.49 -5.81
C ASN A 163 -16.77 -2.45 -6.75
N ASN A 164 -16.61 -1.20 -6.31
CA ASN A 164 -16.11 -0.11 -7.15
C ASN A 164 -14.74 0.34 -6.65
N THR A 165 -13.79 0.49 -7.59
CA THR A 165 -12.51 1.11 -7.31
C THR A 165 -12.16 2.16 -8.34
N SER A 166 -11.29 3.09 -7.95
CA SER A 166 -10.75 4.11 -8.84
C SER A 166 -9.23 4.03 -8.91
N GLY A 167 -8.66 2.83 -8.75
CA GLY A 167 -7.21 2.59 -8.79
C GLY A 167 -6.75 1.42 -7.91
N PRO A 168 -5.44 1.13 -7.89
CA PRO A 168 -4.88 0.02 -7.13
C PRO A 168 -5.07 0.17 -5.62
N ILE A 169 -5.23 -0.97 -4.94
CA ILE A 169 -5.22 -1.05 -3.47
C ILE A 169 -4.04 -1.92 -3.07
N LEU A 170 -2.99 -1.33 -2.51
CA LEU A 170 -1.82 -2.06 -2.02
C LEU A 170 -2.07 -2.56 -0.60
N ILE A 171 -1.60 -3.77 -0.32
CA ILE A 171 -1.53 -4.35 1.02
C ILE A 171 -0.34 -5.28 1.16
N TYR A 172 0.53 -5.00 2.13
CA TYR A 172 1.64 -5.89 2.48
C TYR A 172 2.21 -5.63 3.88
N PRO A 173 2.71 -6.67 4.57
CA PRO A 173 3.27 -6.55 5.91
C PRO A 173 4.71 -6.05 5.87
N MET A 174 5.14 -5.45 6.98
CA MET A 174 6.50 -4.98 7.20
C MET A 174 6.96 -5.32 8.61
N ASN A 175 8.26 -5.64 8.74
CA ASN A 175 8.88 -5.92 10.03
C ASN A 175 9.30 -4.60 10.72
N LYS A 176 8.74 -4.30 11.90
CA LYS A 176 9.05 -3.10 12.68
C LYS A 176 10.53 -3.01 13.06
N ASN A 177 11.22 -4.14 13.24
CA ASN A 177 12.65 -4.17 13.54
C ASN A 177 13.56 -3.57 12.45
N LYS A 178 13.03 -3.27 11.25
CA LYS A 178 13.73 -2.52 10.19
C LYS A 178 13.55 -1.01 10.28
N TRP A 179 12.70 -0.52 11.18
CA TRP A 179 12.40 0.89 11.37
C TRP A 179 13.16 1.41 12.59
N ASN A 180 14.01 2.42 12.37
CA ASN A 180 14.76 3.04 13.45
C ASN A 180 13.86 3.97 14.28
N GLU A 181 13.59 3.60 15.52
CA GLU A 181 12.74 4.35 16.46
C GLU A 181 13.27 5.77 16.78
N LYS A 182 14.54 6.06 16.48
CA LYS A 182 15.10 7.42 16.63
C LYS A 182 14.60 8.38 15.53
N ASN A 183 14.13 7.87 14.40
CA ASN A 183 13.61 8.66 13.28
C ASN A 183 12.20 9.18 13.57
N SER A 184 11.77 10.28 12.95
CA SER A 184 10.44 10.88 13.21
C SER A 184 9.25 10.14 12.58
N VAL A 185 9.46 8.99 11.94
CA VAL A 185 8.38 8.16 11.38
C VAL A 185 7.49 7.63 12.49
N VAL A 186 6.17 7.67 12.30
CA VAL A 186 5.21 7.11 13.25
C VAL A 186 4.62 5.82 12.67
N THR A 187 4.77 4.71 13.41
CA THR A 187 4.24 3.38 13.04
C THR A 187 3.32 2.86 14.15
N PRO A 188 2.48 1.85 13.87
CA PRO A 188 1.79 1.09 14.91
C PRO A 188 2.77 0.42 15.88
N ASP A 189 2.27 0.08 17.07
CA ASP A 189 3.06 -0.55 18.12
C ASP A 189 2.98 -2.09 18.09
N GLU A 190 3.39 -2.68 16.97
CA GLU A 190 3.46 -4.14 16.78
C GLU A 190 4.71 -4.52 15.98
N ASP A 191 5.24 -5.73 16.21
CA ASP A 191 6.42 -6.25 15.50
C ASP A 191 6.21 -6.36 13.98
N VAL A 192 4.96 -6.59 13.58
CA VAL A 192 4.51 -6.60 12.18
C VAL A 192 3.32 -5.67 12.04
N PHE A 193 3.33 -4.86 10.99
CA PHE A 193 2.20 -4.03 10.60
C PHE A 193 2.13 -3.95 9.08
N TYR A 194 0.95 -3.64 8.56
CA TYR A 194 0.67 -3.60 7.13
C TYR A 194 0.69 -2.18 6.62
N LEU A 195 1.31 -1.95 5.46
CA LEU A 195 0.96 -0.81 4.63
C LEU A 195 -0.34 -1.15 3.91
N VAL A 196 -1.28 -0.21 3.94
CA VAL A 196 -2.50 -0.22 3.13
C VAL A 196 -2.57 1.10 2.36
N ALA A 197 -2.58 1.05 1.03
CA ALA A 197 -2.62 2.25 0.20
C ALA A 197 -3.73 2.17 -0.85
N LEU A 198 -4.69 3.08 -0.77
CA LEU A 198 -5.78 3.22 -1.73
C LEU A 198 -5.37 4.31 -2.73
N LEU A 199 -4.84 3.89 -3.88
CA LEU A 199 -4.24 4.76 -4.89
C LEU A 199 -5.27 5.23 -5.92
N ARG A 200 -6.24 6.02 -5.44
CA ARG A 200 -7.40 6.49 -6.20
C ARG A 200 -7.07 7.63 -7.15
N SER A 201 -7.68 7.62 -8.33
CA SER A 201 -7.76 8.74 -9.26
C SER A 201 -9.21 9.19 -9.37
N ALA A 202 -9.49 10.45 -9.03
CA ALA A 202 -10.82 11.02 -9.17
C ALA A 202 -11.06 11.46 -10.61
N LEU A 203 -12.17 11.05 -11.19
CA LEU A 203 -12.53 11.34 -12.58
C LEU A 203 -13.77 12.24 -12.64
N ASP A 204 -13.79 13.12 -13.64
CA ASP A 204 -14.94 13.95 -14.00
C ASP A 204 -15.56 13.41 -15.30
N ASN A 205 -16.07 12.17 -15.22
CA ASN A 205 -16.60 11.41 -16.35
C ASN A 205 -18.12 11.13 -16.22
N GLY A 206 -18.78 11.76 -15.25
CA GLY A 206 -20.19 11.55 -14.93
C GLY A 206 -20.49 10.36 -14.01
N ASP A 207 -19.50 9.56 -13.61
CA ASP A 207 -19.66 8.53 -12.59
C ASP A 207 -19.47 9.13 -11.19
N GLU A 208 -20.56 9.29 -10.45
CA GLU A 208 -20.54 9.83 -9.08
C GLU A 208 -19.66 9.03 -8.13
N THR A 209 -19.46 7.72 -8.38
CA THR A 209 -18.63 6.86 -7.51
C THR A 209 -17.14 7.08 -7.71
N GLN A 210 -16.74 7.81 -8.76
CA GLN A 210 -15.36 8.11 -9.10
C GLN A 210 -15.00 9.59 -8.92
N ASN A 211 -15.92 10.45 -8.49
CA ASN A 211 -15.63 11.86 -8.30
C ASN A 211 -14.84 12.12 -7.00
N LEU A 212 -14.24 13.31 -6.89
CA LEU A 212 -13.37 13.66 -5.77
C LEU A 212 -14.11 13.66 -4.42
N GLU A 213 -15.35 14.14 -4.39
CA GLU A 213 -16.14 14.25 -3.17
C GLU A 213 -16.50 12.87 -2.60
N HIS A 214 -16.99 11.98 -3.46
CA HIS A 214 -17.33 10.60 -3.10
C HIS A 214 -16.12 9.84 -2.57
N LEU A 215 -14.99 9.89 -3.28
CA LEU A 215 -13.77 9.20 -2.86
C LEU A 215 -13.21 9.78 -1.55
N SER A 216 -13.32 11.10 -1.35
CA SER A 216 -12.92 11.76 -0.11
C SER A 216 -13.86 11.43 1.05
N ASP A 217 -15.16 11.29 0.82
CA ASP A 217 -16.12 10.80 1.81
C ASP A 217 -15.83 9.34 2.20
N GLN A 218 -15.58 8.49 1.22
CA GLN A 218 -15.22 7.09 1.47
C GLN A 218 -13.93 6.98 2.31
N ASN A 219 -12.91 7.81 2.04
CA ASN A 219 -11.72 7.89 2.89
C ASN A 219 -12.05 8.31 4.33
N ARG A 220 -12.92 9.31 4.53
CA ARG A 220 -13.39 9.73 5.87
C ARG A 220 -14.14 8.60 6.59
N ARG A 221 -14.96 7.83 5.87
CA ARG A 221 -15.66 6.66 6.43
C ARG A 221 -14.70 5.55 6.86
N ILE A 222 -13.65 5.28 6.08
CA ILE A 222 -12.60 4.31 6.44
C ILE A 222 -11.86 4.74 7.71
N LEU A 223 -11.44 6.01 7.80
CA LEU A 223 -10.78 6.55 8.98
C LEU A 223 -11.68 6.45 10.21
N ARG A 224 -12.96 6.84 10.09
CA ARG A 224 -13.95 6.73 11.16
C ARG A 224 -14.15 5.29 11.62
N PHE A 225 -14.30 4.35 10.69
CA PHE A 225 -14.41 2.93 11.02
C PHE A 225 -13.21 2.43 11.82
N CYS A 226 -11.99 2.85 11.44
CA CYS A 226 -10.80 2.47 12.18
C CYS A 226 -10.80 3.00 13.61
N GLU A 227 -11.19 4.26 13.83
CA GLU A 227 -11.33 4.85 15.17
C GLU A 227 -12.40 4.14 16.00
N GLU A 228 -13.61 3.96 15.45
CA GLU A 228 -14.74 3.32 16.13
C GLU A 228 -14.47 1.85 16.47
N SER A 229 -13.73 1.16 15.61
CA SER A 229 -13.30 -0.23 15.83
C SER A 229 -12.05 -0.32 16.73
N GLY A 230 -11.52 0.80 17.21
CA GLY A 230 -10.32 0.86 18.05
C GLY A 230 -9.05 0.39 17.36
N ILE A 231 -8.99 0.38 16.02
CA ILE A 231 -7.80 0.05 15.25
C ILE A 231 -6.78 1.16 15.46
N LYS A 232 -5.63 0.84 16.04
CA LYS A 232 -4.56 1.82 16.31
C LYS A 232 -3.70 2.06 15.05
N PHE A 233 -4.33 2.49 13.97
CA PHE A 233 -3.67 2.80 12.71
C PHE A 233 -2.84 4.08 12.80
N LYS A 234 -1.91 4.28 11.86
CA LYS A 234 -1.20 5.54 11.63
C LYS A 234 -1.29 5.92 10.16
N GLN A 235 -1.61 7.16 9.83
CA GLN A 235 -1.53 7.59 8.42
C GLN A 235 -0.06 7.67 7.98
N TYR A 236 0.26 7.10 6.82
CA TYR A 236 1.50 7.36 6.10
C TYR A 236 1.25 8.52 5.13
N LEU A 237 2.21 9.43 4.97
CA LEU A 237 1.98 10.74 4.36
C LEU A 237 0.78 11.48 5.03
N PRO A 238 0.78 11.61 6.37
CA PRO A 238 -0.37 12.09 7.13
C PRO A 238 -0.79 13.51 6.74
N HIS A 239 -2.09 13.75 6.73
CA HIS A 239 -2.65 15.09 6.60
C HIS A 239 -3.66 15.36 7.72
N TYR A 240 -3.30 16.27 8.62
CA TYR A 240 -4.19 16.76 9.68
C TYR A 240 -4.21 18.29 9.68
N THR A 241 -5.31 18.86 10.16
CA THR A 241 -5.56 20.32 10.06
C THR A 241 -5.41 21.04 11.39
N THR A 242 -5.38 20.30 12.50
CA THR A 242 -5.25 20.82 13.86
C THR A 242 -4.00 20.25 14.55
N GLN A 243 -3.47 20.98 15.53
CA GLN A 243 -2.31 20.50 16.28
C GLN A 243 -2.68 19.35 17.21
N GLU A 244 -3.93 19.30 17.67
CA GLU A 244 -4.49 18.25 18.51
C GLU A 244 -4.50 16.91 17.77
N GLU A 245 -4.91 16.88 16.51
CA GLU A 245 -4.80 15.71 15.64
C GLU A 245 -3.35 15.27 15.45
N TRP A 246 -2.42 16.23 15.24
CA TRP A 246 -1.00 15.93 15.13
C TRP A 246 -0.42 15.35 16.43
N LYS A 247 -0.79 15.91 17.60
CA LYS A 247 -0.42 15.37 18.92
C LYS A 247 -0.92 13.94 19.07
N HIS A 248 -2.17 13.67 18.69
CA HIS A 248 -2.73 12.32 18.70
C HIS A 248 -1.97 11.37 17.76
N HIS A 249 -1.65 11.84 16.54
CA HIS A 249 -0.87 11.07 15.57
C HIS A 249 0.51 10.68 16.13
N PHE A 250 1.29 11.65 16.62
CA PHE A 250 2.61 11.39 17.19
C PHE A 250 2.57 10.63 18.54
N GLY A 251 1.47 10.75 19.29
CA GLY A 251 1.32 10.16 20.62
C GLY A 251 2.44 10.60 21.56
N GLU A 252 3.04 9.65 22.26
CA GLU A 252 4.13 9.88 23.21
C GLU A 252 5.35 10.56 22.58
N ARG A 253 5.51 10.46 21.26
CA ARG A 253 6.64 11.05 20.51
C ARG A 253 6.47 12.54 20.24
N TRP A 254 5.30 13.13 20.52
CA TRP A 254 5.01 14.55 20.29
C TRP A 254 6.04 15.47 20.95
N ASN A 255 6.37 15.21 22.22
CA ASN A 255 7.29 16.06 22.98
C ASN A 255 8.70 16.07 22.36
N LEU A 256 9.17 14.92 21.88
CA LEU A 256 10.44 14.82 21.17
C LEU A 256 10.40 15.54 19.82
N PHE A 257 9.31 15.35 19.05
CA PHE A 257 9.13 16.01 17.76
C PHE A 257 9.09 17.54 17.90
N SER A 258 8.35 18.05 18.89
CA SER A 258 8.27 19.48 19.18
C SER A 258 9.59 20.06 19.66
N ARG A 259 10.37 19.32 20.46
CA ARG A 259 11.72 19.76 20.87
C ARG A 259 12.66 19.90 19.67
N ARG A 260 12.68 18.89 18.78
CA ARG A 260 13.45 18.94 17.53
C ARG A 260 13.00 20.11 16.65
N LYS A 261 11.69 20.39 16.57
CA LYS A 261 11.20 21.56 15.84
C LYS A 261 11.77 22.86 16.39
N MET A 262 11.77 23.04 17.72
CA MET A 262 12.33 24.24 18.34
C MET A 262 13.85 24.38 18.16
N GLU A 263 14.57 23.26 18.11
CA GLU A 263 16.01 23.25 17.89
C GLU A 263 16.39 23.63 16.45
N PHE A 264 15.68 23.06 15.46
CA PHE A 264 16.08 23.17 14.05
C PHE A 264 15.25 24.16 13.20
N ASP A 265 14.04 24.52 13.63
CA ASP A 265 13.19 25.53 12.98
C ASP A 265 12.30 26.27 14.01
N PRO A 266 12.91 27.06 14.92
CA PRO A 266 12.19 27.75 15.99
C PRO A 266 11.15 28.78 15.53
N ARG A 267 11.23 29.23 14.28
CA ARG A 267 10.28 30.20 13.70
C ARG A 267 9.14 29.52 12.92
N ASN A 268 9.16 28.18 12.83
CA ASN A 268 8.19 27.37 12.10
C ASN A 268 8.02 27.80 10.63
N ILE A 269 9.11 28.13 9.94
CA ILE A 269 9.07 28.62 8.56
C ILE A 269 9.14 27.50 7.52
N LEU A 270 9.65 26.32 7.91
CA LEU A 270 9.82 25.19 7.00
C LEU A 270 8.55 24.32 6.94
N ALA A 271 8.23 23.88 5.72
CA ALA A 271 7.17 22.91 5.42
C ALA A 271 5.79 23.26 6.01
N THR A 272 5.39 24.54 5.94
CA THR A 272 4.11 25.05 6.47
C THR A 272 2.87 24.33 5.89
N GLY A 273 2.99 23.78 4.68
CA GLY A 273 1.97 22.94 4.05
C GLY A 273 1.60 21.68 4.84
N GLN A 274 2.47 21.19 5.73
CA GLN A 274 2.19 20.07 6.64
C GLN A 274 1.25 20.45 7.78
N ARG A 275 1.10 21.75 8.08
CA ARG A 275 0.16 22.27 9.11
C ARG A 275 0.38 21.75 10.54
N ILE A 276 1.58 21.23 10.86
CA ILE A 276 1.92 20.78 12.23
C ILE A 276 2.14 21.96 13.19
N PHE A 277 2.91 22.95 12.72
CA PHE A 277 3.25 24.15 13.47
C PHE A 277 2.98 25.38 12.61
N LYS A 278 2.39 26.42 13.21
CA LYS A 278 2.13 27.69 12.52
C LYS A 278 3.37 28.62 12.64
N PRO A 279 3.77 29.32 11.56
CA PRO A 279 4.82 30.32 11.62
C PRO A 279 4.59 31.32 12.74
N SER A 280 5.61 31.54 13.57
CA SER A 280 5.60 32.64 14.54
C SER A 280 6.05 33.91 13.82
N LEU A 281 5.15 34.52 13.04
CA LEU A 281 5.38 35.84 12.48
C LEU A 281 5.25 36.85 13.64
N ASN A 282 6.37 37.39 14.10
CA ASN A 282 6.35 38.49 15.05
C ASN A 282 5.56 39.66 14.45
N ARG A 283 4.37 39.96 14.99
CA ARG A 283 3.64 41.22 14.75
C ARG A 283 4.28 42.43 15.45
N ARG A 284 5.59 42.41 15.75
CA ARG A 284 6.31 43.54 16.33
C ARG A 284 7.45 43.92 15.41
N GLY A 285 7.30 45.06 14.72
CA GLY A 285 8.34 45.66 13.91
C GLY A 285 7.91 46.29 12.58
N ALA A 286 6.64 46.60 12.35
CA ALA A 286 6.31 47.71 11.45
C ALA A 286 6.29 48.99 12.29
N SER A 287 7.48 49.50 12.61
CA SER A 287 7.63 50.93 12.87
C SER A 287 8.03 51.55 11.53
N TRP A 288 7.18 52.45 11.07
CA TRP A 288 7.29 53.35 9.92
C TRP A 288 8.71 53.59 9.39
#